data_AF-A0A1C6DV08-F1
#
_entry.id   AF-A0A1C6DV08-F1
#
_cell.length_a   1.000
_cell.length_b   1.000
_cell.length_c   1.000
_cell.angle_alpha   90.00
_cell.angle_beta   90.00
_cell.angle_gamma   90.00
#
_symmetry.space_group_name_H-M   'P 1'
#
loop_
_entity.id
_entity.type
_entity.pdbx_description
1 polymer ?
#
loop_
_entity_poly.entity_id
_entity_poly.type
_entity_poly.pdbx_seq_one_letter_code
_entity_poly.pdbx_strand_id
1 'polypeptide(L)'
;MKHNKLRKTDYLVYKNIPCCNMSEKEIIDTSNLFSEHYGVWSSYCPDSSKCNERVKFPPSMIKKNFVNKPDRFVAMVYFESNLIGHAFYIKRKGEKTKNIIWILQLVVAKQFRGNGIGSKLLHSIWGLSDCYAWGLFTSNPMTIKALERATMRKVDPNTINKKLDKLKSVAYDIFDDSSWIDNYSCGMVNTEFYVDHKGLNKRIKKTYKRGTFLLNRELPEGYEWLAFTFNSQPPRIDDTQQLDAYLEYSNDIIQQAYSMMNMQNHKWTSRTKEEIDYLCEKYIKKNDSVIDVGCGIGRHTIELNKRGIKTKGIDFSKENIKSAQKAYNPECFISGDVRSYKFKEKYDVAIALYDVIGSFPNDKENLNLLKSIRKILNNKGILIISVMNMTYTKRKCWNVLEDIDDNIDALLKLQGTNTMQKTGDVFSGDSMLIDDKSGIVYRKEQFFSKNSLPCEYIIRDRRYTIKGIDNLLQKAGFRVIDSYCFSAKNMSQEVDEISGKEIFVVAQKQNSLSLLSRNTFLMPQTWKK
;
A
#
# COMPACT_ATOMS: atom_id res chain seq x y z
N MET A 1 -32.72 11.84 2.90
CA MET A 1 -31.49 11.43 2.18
C MET A 1 -31.83 10.36 1.15
N LYS A 2 -31.71 10.66 -0.16
CA LYS A 2 -32.08 9.78 -1.30
C LYS A 2 -30.86 9.33 -2.11
N HIS A 3 -29.73 9.03 -1.47
CA HIS A 3 -28.56 8.46 -2.16
C HIS A 3 -28.23 7.07 -1.59
N ASN A 4 -28.69 6.03 -2.28
CA ASN A 4 -28.57 4.62 -1.88
C ASN A 4 -27.40 3.88 -2.56
N LYS A 5 -26.51 4.58 -3.28
CA LYS A 5 -25.36 3.99 -3.95
C LYS A 5 -24.21 4.99 -3.96
N LEU A 6 -23.09 4.64 -3.35
CA LEU A 6 -21.87 5.45 -3.43
C LEU A 6 -21.43 5.51 -4.89
N ARG A 7 -21.24 6.73 -5.42
CA ARG A 7 -20.63 6.97 -6.72
C ARG A 7 -19.12 6.81 -6.58
N LYS A 8 -18.43 6.50 -7.70
CA LYS A 8 -16.95 6.46 -7.72
C LYS A 8 -16.29 7.78 -7.26
N THR A 9 -17.00 8.90 -7.36
CA THR A 9 -16.54 10.24 -6.98
C THR A 9 -16.80 10.59 -5.52
N ASP A 10 -17.54 9.77 -4.77
CA ASP A 10 -17.90 10.08 -3.39
C ASP A 10 -16.68 9.93 -2.48
N TYR A 11 -16.38 10.98 -1.71
CA TYR A 11 -15.21 11.02 -0.83
C TYR A 11 -15.52 10.39 0.52
N LEU A 12 -14.76 9.33 0.86
CA LEU A 12 -14.86 8.62 2.13
C LEU A 12 -13.66 8.95 3.02
N VAL A 13 -13.93 9.33 4.27
CA VAL A 13 -12.90 9.58 5.27
C VAL A 13 -12.76 8.35 6.15
N TYR A 14 -11.53 7.91 6.40
CA TYR A 14 -11.27 6.76 7.25
C TYR A 14 -10.37 7.12 8.41
N LYS A 15 -10.57 6.44 9.55
CA LYS A 15 -9.78 6.61 10.76
C LYS A 15 -9.45 5.23 11.34
N ASN A 16 -8.24 5.04 11.84
CA ASN A 16 -7.86 3.87 12.61
C ASN A 16 -7.14 4.31 13.88
N ILE A 17 -7.72 4.05 15.05
CA ILE A 17 -7.18 4.55 16.33
C ILE A 17 -7.29 3.50 17.45
N PRO A 18 -6.45 3.62 18.49
CA PRO A 18 -6.72 2.99 19.77
C PRO A 18 -8.10 3.40 20.29
N CYS A 19 -8.86 2.45 20.85
CA CYS A 19 -10.21 2.75 21.35
C CYS A 19 -10.20 3.76 22.50
N CYS A 20 -9.13 3.79 23.31
CA CYS A 20 -8.93 4.79 24.36
C CYS A 20 -8.85 6.24 23.85
N ASN A 21 -8.60 6.43 22.54
CA ASN A 21 -8.53 7.74 21.90
C ASN A 21 -9.84 8.13 21.18
N MET A 22 -10.91 7.34 21.32
CA MET A 22 -12.22 7.70 20.77
C MET A 22 -12.79 8.90 21.51
N SER A 23 -13.27 9.88 20.75
CA SER A 23 -14.07 10.97 21.30
C SER A 23 -15.45 10.48 21.75
N GLU A 24 -16.10 11.22 22.65
CA GLU A 24 -17.45 10.88 23.12
C GLU A 24 -18.46 10.77 21.95
N LYS A 25 -18.31 11.65 20.95
CA LYS A 25 -19.10 11.59 19.71
C LYS A 25 -18.91 10.26 18.96
N GLU A 26 -17.68 9.79 18.81
CA GLU A 26 -17.38 8.53 18.11
C GLU A 26 -17.92 7.30 18.87
N ILE A 27 -17.92 7.35 20.20
CA ILE A 27 -18.52 6.30 21.05
C ILE A 27 -20.03 6.25 20.83
N ILE A 28 -20.70 7.41 20.82
CA ILE A 28 -22.14 7.52 20.56
C ILE A 28 -22.48 7.06 19.14
N ASP A 29 -21.73 7.52 18.14
CA ASP A 29 -21.96 7.18 16.73
C ASP A 29 -21.81 5.67 16.48
N THR A 30 -20.77 5.03 17.03
CA THR A 30 -20.57 3.58 16.90
C THR A 30 -21.66 2.78 17.61
N SER A 31 -22.13 3.24 18.78
CA SER A 31 -23.26 2.66 19.51
C SER A 31 -24.57 2.74 18.72
N ASN A 32 -24.88 3.91 18.15
CA ASN A 32 -26.06 4.13 17.33
C ASN A 32 -26.02 3.26 16.07
N LEU A 33 -24.89 3.29 15.35
CA LEU A 33 -24.70 2.51 14.12
C LEU A 33 -24.89 1.01 14.37
N PHE A 34 -24.35 0.47 15.46
CA PHE A 34 -24.58 -0.91 15.85
C PHE A 34 -26.07 -1.17 16.10
N SER A 35 -26.68 -0.39 16.98
CA SER A 35 -28.06 -0.57 17.43
C SER A 35 -29.07 -0.50 16.27
N GLU A 36 -28.80 0.34 15.27
CA GLU A 36 -29.66 0.55 14.10
C GLU A 36 -29.42 -0.46 12.97
N HIS A 37 -28.20 -0.99 12.83
CA HIS A 37 -27.85 -1.79 11.65
C HIS A 37 -27.39 -3.22 11.92
N TYR A 38 -26.99 -3.61 13.12
CA TYR A 38 -26.44 -4.93 13.39
C TYR A 38 -27.43 -6.09 13.16
N GLY A 39 -28.46 -6.23 14.01
CA GLY A 39 -29.37 -7.37 13.96
C GLY A 39 -30.60 -7.21 14.87
N VAL A 40 -31.45 -8.22 14.88
CA VAL A 40 -32.57 -8.39 15.83
C VAL A 40 -32.36 -9.67 16.62
N TRP A 41 -32.85 -9.71 17.84
CA TRP A 41 -32.87 -10.92 18.63
C TRP A 41 -33.88 -11.92 18.05
N SER A 42 -33.49 -13.18 18.11
CA SER A 42 -34.31 -14.32 17.73
C SER A 42 -35.56 -14.44 18.59
N SER A 43 -36.60 -15.08 18.04
CA SER A 43 -37.76 -15.51 18.84
C SER A 43 -37.40 -16.60 19.85
N TYR A 44 -36.23 -17.24 19.69
CA TYR A 44 -35.69 -18.26 20.60
C TYR A 44 -34.72 -17.67 21.64
N CYS A 45 -34.64 -16.34 21.77
CA CYS A 45 -33.82 -15.71 22.79
C CYS A 45 -34.33 -16.12 24.19
N PRO A 46 -33.46 -16.56 25.12
CA PRO A 46 -33.88 -16.94 26.48
C PRO A 46 -34.57 -15.80 27.24
N ASP A 47 -34.19 -14.56 26.94
CA ASP A 47 -34.83 -13.36 27.45
C ASP A 47 -35.99 -12.96 26.54
N SER A 48 -37.19 -13.43 26.88
CA SER A 48 -38.41 -13.17 26.11
C SER A 48 -38.71 -11.69 25.89
N SER A 49 -38.25 -10.79 26.79
CA SER A 49 -38.44 -9.35 26.66
C SER A 49 -37.66 -8.74 25.49
N LYS A 50 -36.62 -9.44 25.01
CA LYS A 50 -35.78 -9.02 23.90
C LYS A 50 -36.21 -9.62 22.56
N CYS A 51 -37.07 -10.63 22.54
CA CYS A 51 -37.44 -11.34 21.32
C CYS A 51 -37.95 -10.40 20.24
N ASN A 52 -37.40 -10.52 19.03
CA ASN A 52 -37.68 -9.66 17.86
C ASN A 52 -37.26 -8.19 17.99
N GLU A 53 -36.71 -7.77 19.13
CA GLU A 53 -36.18 -6.42 19.31
C GLU A 53 -34.82 -6.24 18.66
N ARG A 54 -34.47 -4.98 18.38
CA ARG A 54 -33.14 -4.63 17.88
C ARG A 54 -32.08 -4.96 18.95
N VAL A 55 -31.00 -5.63 18.53
CA VAL A 55 -29.82 -5.78 19.39
C VAL A 55 -29.25 -4.39 19.66
N LYS A 56 -29.19 -3.98 20.93
CA LYS A 56 -28.64 -2.70 21.36
C LYS A 56 -27.25 -2.88 21.93
N PHE A 57 -26.39 -1.89 21.73
CA PHE A 57 -25.06 -1.85 22.31
C PHE A 57 -24.76 -0.43 22.80
N PRO A 58 -25.19 -0.07 24.02
CA PRO A 58 -25.14 1.31 24.50
C PRO A 58 -23.70 1.84 24.66
N PRO A 59 -23.50 3.17 24.75
CA PRO A 59 -22.18 3.78 24.92
C PRO A 59 -21.40 3.22 26.13
N SER A 60 -22.09 2.88 27.21
CA SER A 60 -21.49 2.24 28.40
C SER A 60 -20.86 0.88 28.09
N MET A 61 -21.46 0.09 27.20
CA MET A 61 -20.90 -1.19 26.74
C MET A 61 -19.73 -0.98 25.77
N ILE A 62 -19.77 0.04 24.90
CA ILE A 62 -18.61 0.40 24.07
C ILE A 62 -17.42 0.77 24.98
N LYS A 63 -17.67 1.58 26.01
CA LYS A 63 -16.63 1.97 26.98
C LYS A 63 -16.05 0.76 27.70
N LYS A 64 -16.90 -0.09 28.29
CA LYS A 64 -16.49 -1.28 29.04
C LYS A 64 -15.71 -2.29 28.19
N ASN A 65 -16.20 -2.60 26.99
CA ASN A 65 -15.64 -3.70 26.18
C ASN A 65 -14.48 -3.25 25.28
N PHE A 66 -14.41 -1.96 24.92
CA PHE A 66 -13.42 -1.45 23.98
C PHE A 66 -12.57 -0.31 24.53
N VAL A 67 -13.16 0.83 24.92
CA VAL A 67 -12.40 2.05 25.28
C VAL A 67 -11.52 1.85 26.51
N ASN A 68 -12.03 1.16 27.53
CA ASN A 68 -11.33 0.92 28.79
C ASN A 68 -10.28 -0.20 28.69
N LYS A 69 -10.19 -0.87 27.54
CA LYS A 69 -9.23 -1.94 27.28
C LYS A 69 -8.09 -1.40 26.38
N PRO A 70 -6.84 -1.33 26.87
CA PRO A 70 -5.75 -0.60 26.19
C PRO A 70 -5.27 -1.26 24.89
N ASP A 71 -5.70 -2.49 24.64
CA ASP A 71 -5.33 -3.35 23.52
C ASP A 71 -6.36 -3.36 22.39
N ARG A 72 -7.40 -2.53 22.47
CA ARG A 72 -8.48 -2.48 21.48
C ARG A 72 -8.30 -1.32 20.52
N PHE A 73 -8.65 -1.57 19.27
CA PHE A 73 -8.57 -0.61 18.18
C PHE A 73 -9.89 -0.56 17.43
N VAL A 74 -10.14 0.56 16.76
CA VAL A 74 -11.31 0.74 15.91
C VAL A 74 -10.92 1.37 14.58
N ALA A 75 -11.31 0.70 13.50
CA ALA A 75 -11.31 1.26 12.15
C ALA A 75 -12.70 1.80 11.82
N MET A 76 -12.79 3.04 11.36
CA MET A 76 -14.05 3.74 11.07
C MET A 76 -14.04 4.34 9.67
N VAL A 77 -15.22 4.45 9.07
CA VAL A 77 -15.43 5.13 7.80
C VAL A 77 -16.61 6.10 7.89
N TYR A 78 -16.42 7.27 7.30
CA TYR A 78 -17.38 8.36 7.27
C TYR A 78 -17.72 8.75 5.84
N PHE A 79 -18.99 9.07 5.62
CA PHE A 79 -19.50 9.70 4.40
C PHE A 79 -20.28 10.94 4.80
N GLU A 80 -19.90 12.11 4.27
CA GLU A 80 -20.49 13.40 4.63
C GLU A 80 -20.54 13.61 6.17
N SER A 81 -19.44 13.29 6.86
CA SER A 81 -19.30 13.34 8.33
C SER A 81 -20.14 12.36 9.15
N ASN A 82 -20.96 11.52 8.51
CA ASN A 82 -21.73 10.47 9.17
C ASN A 82 -20.94 9.17 9.22
N LEU A 83 -20.92 8.50 10.36
CA LEU A 83 -20.30 7.18 10.49
C LEU A 83 -21.16 6.15 9.74
N ILE A 84 -20.58 5.48 8.74
CA ILE A 84 -21.31 4.48 7.93
C ILE A 84 -20.78 3.05 8.12
N GLY A 85 -19.66 2.88 8.81
CA GLY A 85 -19.10 1.59 9.12
C GLY A 85 -17.98 1.66 10.16
N HIS A 86 -17.87 0.61 10.98
CA HIS A 86 -16.76 0.43 11.90
C HIS A 86 -16.39 -1.04 12.08
N ALA A 87 -15.14 -1.26 12.47
CA ALA A 87 -14.61 -2.56 12.87
C ALA A 87 -13.78 -2.41 14.15
N PHE A 88 -14.28 -2.96 15.27
CA PHE A 88 -13.50 -3.10 16.49
C PHE A 88 -12.64 -4.36 16.38
N TYR A 89 -11.37 -4.24 16.73
CA TYR A 89 -10.43 -5.35 16.62
C TYR A 89 -9.36 -5.32 17.69
N ILE A 90 -8.67 -6.46 17.80
CA ILE A 90 -7.45 -6.59 18.57
C ILE A 90 -6.38 -7.28 17.73
N LYS A 91 -5.12 -6.92 18.01
CA LYS A 91 -3.93 -7.60 17.50
C LYS A 91 -3.18 -8.22 18.69
N ARG A 92 -3.19 -9.54 18.80
CA ARG A 92 -2.48 -10.29 19.85
C ARG A 92 -1.31 -11.07 19.29
N LYS A 93 -0.21 -11.11 20.02
CA LYS A 93 0.92 -11.98 19.68
C LYS A 93 0.59 -13.39 20.19
N GLY A 94 0.57 -14.39 19.31
CA GLY A 94 0.44 -15.78 19.78
C GLY A 94 1.74 -16.25 20.43
N GLU A 95 1.66 -17.07 21.48
CA GLU A 95 2.81 -17.50 22.31
C GLU A 95 4.03 -18.01 21.51
N LYS A 96 3.79 -18.64 20.34
CA LYS A 96 4.82 -19.15 19.42
C LYS A 96 4.58 -18.78 17.96
N THR A 97 3.75 -17.77 17.70
CA THR A 97 3.36 -17.40 16.33
C THR A 97 3.41 -15.90 16.11
N LYS A 98 3.32 -15.48 14.84
CA LYS A 98 3.10 -14.07 14.49
C LYS A 98 1.74 -13.60 15.05
N ASN A 99 1.42 -12.32 14.87
CA ASN A 99 0.19 -11.76 15.44
C ASN A 99 -1.07 -12.45 14.91
N ILE A 100 -2.07 -12.64 15.76
CA ILE A 100 -3.45 -12.98 15.39
C ILE A 100 -4.27 -11.70 15.47
N ILE A 101 -5.02 -11.42 14.40
CA ILE A 101 -5.99 -10.32 14.39
C ILE A 101 -7.39 -10.89 14.56
N TRP A 102 -8.08 -10.38 15.57
CA TRP A 102 -9.46 -10.75 15.87
C TRP A 102 -10.37 -9.53 15.69
N ILE A 103 -11.36 -9.62 14.80
CA ILE A 103 -12.42 -8.62 14.69
C ILE A 103 -13.50 -8.96 15.70
N LEU A 104 -13.68 -8.08 16.67
CA LEU A 104 -14.63 -8.24 17.77
C LEU A 104 -16.03 -7.80 17.35
N GLN A 105 -16.11 -6.84 16.42
CA GLN A 105 -17.38 -6.33 15.92
C GLN A 105 -17.16 -5.67 14.56
N LEU A 106 -17.96 -6.01 13.56
CA LEU A 106 -18.00 -5.34 12.26
C LEU A 106 -19.43 -4.89 11.95
N VAL A 107 -19.62 -3.59 11.72
CA VAL A 107 -20.91 -3.02 11.32
C VAL A 107 -20.74 -2.16 10.10
N VAL A 108 -21.63 -2.33 9.13
CA VAL A 108 -21.81 -1.41 8.00
C VAL A 108 -23.30 -1.08 7.91
N ALA A 109 -23.61 0.21 7.81
CA ALA A 109 -24.97 0.71 7.64
C ALA A 109 -25.66 0.01 6.46
N LYS A 110 -26.91 -0.39 6.65
CA LYS A 110 -27.63 -1.33 5.76
C LYS A 110 -27.67 -0.85 4.30
N GLN A 111 -27.88 0.45 4.10
CA GLN A 111 -27.93 1.13 2.81
C GLN A 111 -26.59 1.18 2.07
N PHE A 112 -25.46 1.03 2.77
CA PHE A 112 -24.13 1.04 2.17
C PHE A 112 -23.53 -0.36 1.96
N ARG A 113 -24.23 -1.43 2.38
CA ARG A 113 -23.78 -2.82 2.18
C ARG A 113 -23.71 -3.16 0.68
N GLY A 114 -22.71 -3.94 0.31
CA GLY A 114 -22.43 -4.30 -1.09
C GLY A 114 -21.52 -3.33 -1.84
N ASN A 115 -21.13 -2.20 -1.23
CA ASN A 115 -20.18 -1.23 -1.82
C ASN A 115 -18.72 -1.47 -1.40
N GLY A 116 -18.36 -2.68 -0.94
CA GLY A 116 -16.98 -3.03 -0.57
C GLY A 116 -16.45 -2.43 0.75
N ILE A 117 -17.24 -1.63 1.48
CA ILE A 117 -16.82 -0.98 2.73
C ILE A 117 -16.28 -1.96 3.76
N GLY A 118 -17.02 -3.04 4.05
CA GLY A 118 -16.61 -4.04 5.03
C GLY A 118 -15.28 -4.69 4.64
N SER A 119 -15.13 -5.10 3.39
CA SER A 119 -13.86 -5.63 2.88
C SER A 119 -12.73 -4.62 2.99
N LYS A 120 -12.95 -3.33 2.74
CA LYS A 120 -11.92 -2.30 2.83
C LYS A 120 -11.50 -2.00 4.28
N LEU A 121 -12.45 -1.94 5.22
CA LEU A 121 -12.16 -1.85 6.65
C LEU A 121 -11.32 -3.05 7.10
N LEU A 122 -11.77 -4.27 6.78
CA LEU A 122 -11.05 -5.48 7.15
C LEU A 122 -9.67 -5.56 6.48
N HIS A 123 -9.58 -5.27 5.18
CA HIS A 123 -8.32 -5.24 4.45
C HIS A 123 -7.35 -4.21 5.03
N SER A 124 -7.81 -3.05 5.49
CA SER A 124 -6.91 -2.10 6.14
C SER A 124 -6.40 -2.57 7.51
N ILE A 125 -7.21 -3.31 8.26
CA ILE A 125 -6.78 -3.89 9.52
C ILE A 125 -5.79 -5.03 9.24
N TRP A 126 -6.08 -5.83 8.22
CA TRP A 126 -5.37 -7.07 7.90
C TRP A 126 -4.33 -6.95 6.82
N GLY A 127 -4.11 -5.75 6.26
CA GLY A 127 -3.06 -5.40 5.28
C GLY A 127 -1.65 -5.59 5.82
N LEU A 128 -1.54 -6.49 6.78
CA LEU A 128 -0.43 -7.06 7.46
C LEU A 128 -0.47 -8.55 7.14
N SER A 129 -0.26 -8.91 5.86
CA SER A 129 -0.27 -10.30 5.37
C SER A 129 0.76 -11.21 6.07
N ASP A 130 1.57 -10.63 6.96
CA ASP A 130 2.50 -11.27 7.87
C ASP A 130 1.86 -11.76 9.19
N CYS A 131 0.59 -11.51 9.48
CA CYS A 131 -0.06 -12.10 10.67
C CYS A 131 -0.18 -13.63 10.56
N TYR A 132 -0.34 -14.35 11.66
CA TYR A 132 -0.54 -15.81 11.69
C TYR A 132 -1.96 -16.19 11.23
N ALA A 133 -2.95 -15.47 11.75
CA ALA A 133 -4.36 -15.70 11.47
C ALA A 133 -5.18 -14.39 11.55
N TRP A 134 -6.29 -14.38 10.82
CA TRP A 134 -7.29 -13.31 10.82
C TRP A 134 -8.68 -13.92 10.91
N GLY A 135 -9.49 -13.44 11.83
CA GLY A 135 -10.83 -13.99 11.96
C GLY A 135 -11.74 -13.23 12.90
N LEU A 136 -12.93 -13.79 13.06
CA LEU A 136 -14.08 -13.19 13.73
C LEU A 136 -15.21 -14.20 13.98
N PHE A 137 -16.13 -13.85 14.88
CA PHE A 137 -17.44 -14.48 14.97
C PHE A 137 -18.46 -13.75 14.12
N THR A 138 -19.32 -14.53 13.46
CA THR A 138 -20.43 -13.96 12.70
C THR A 138 -21.45 -15.03 12.37
N SER A 139 -22.73 -14.65 12.34
CA SER A 139 -23.81 -15.38 11.66
C SER A 139 -24.13 -14.81 10.27
N ASN A 140 -23.40 -13.78 9.83
CA ASN A 140 -23.61 -13.10 8.56
C ASN A 140 -22.61 -13.57 7.49
N PRO A 141 -23.06 -14.20 6.39
CA PRO A 141 -22.18 -14.69 5.33
C PRO A 141 -21.47 -13.57 4.55
N MET A 142 -22.02 -12.34 4.51
CA MET A 142 -21.32 -11.21 3.88
C MET A 142 -20.06 -10.80 4.65
N THR A 143 -20.07 -10.97 5.98
CA THR A 143 -18.90 -10.71 6.83
C THR A 143 -17.80 -11.73 6.54
N ILE A 144 -18.16 -13.00 6.36
CA ILE A 144 -17.23 -14.07 5.95
C ILE A 144 -16.69 -13.77 4.55
N LYS A 145 -17.53 -13.35 3.60
CA LYS A 145 -17.04 -13.00 2.27
C LYS A 145 -16.13 -11.78 2.29
N ALA A 146 -16.41 -10.81 3.15
CA ALA A 146 -15.50 -9.68 3.38
C ALA A 146 -14.16 -10.18 3.93
N LEU A 147 -14.19 -11.17 4.83
CA LEU A 147 -13.00 -11.83 5.36
C LEU A 147 -12.16 -12.45 4.25
N GLU A 148 -12.77 -13.31 3.44
CA GLU A 148 -12.08 -14.00 2.35
C GLU A 148 -11.49 -13.05 1.31
N ARG A 149 -12.20 -11.96 0.96
CA ARG A 149 -11.71 -10.99 -0.02
C ARG A 149 -10.50 -10.22 0.50
N ALA A 150 -10.53 -9.83 1.77
CA ALA A 150 -9.47 -9.01 2.34
C ALA A 150 -8.19 -9.80 2.64
N THR A 151 -8.28 -11.11 2.93
CA THR A 151 -7.10 -11.98 3.12
C THR A 151 -6.71 -12.79 1.90
N MET A 152 -7.52 -12.76 0.83
CA MET A 152 -7.42 -13.60 -0.36
C MET A 152 -7.34 -15.09 -0.03
N ARG A 153 -8.02 -15.52 1.03
CA ARG A 153 -7.98 -16.91 1.53
C ARG A 153 -9.37 -17.38 1.88
N LYS A 154 -9.64 -18.67 1.70
CA LYS A 154 -10.94 -19.25 2.06
C LYS A 154 -11.01 -19.58 3.54
N VAL A 155 -12.18 -19.34 4.11
CA VAL A 155 -12.52 -19.84 5.43
C VAL A 155 -12.85 -21.32 5.27
N ASP A 156 -12.00 -22.18 5.84
CA ASP A 156 -12.10 -23.63 5.71
C ASP A 156 -12.15 -24.28 7.11
N PRO A 157 -13.26 -24.96 7.46
CA PRO A 157 -13.44 -25.54 8.79
C PRO A 157 -12.38 -26.59 9.13
N ASN A 158 -11.84 -27.31 8.13
CA ASN A 158 -10.79 -28.30 8.36
C ASN A 158 -9.46 -27.64 8.76
N THR A 159 -9.10 -26.55 8.07
CA THR A 159 -7.92 -25.76 8.42
C THR A 159 -8.05 -25.12 9.80
N ILE A 160 -9.24 -24.63 10.16
CA ILE A 160 -9.52 -24.06 11.49
C ILE A 160 -9.38 -25.13 12.57
N ASN A 161 -9.98 -26.31 12.37
CA ASN A 161 -9.91 -27.41 13.32
C ASN A 161 -8.46 -27.82 13.64
N LYS A 162 -7.59 -27.90 12.63
CA LYS A 162 -6.16 -28.21 12.78
C LYS A 162 -5.36 -27.16 13.57
N LYS A 163 -5.93 -25.98 13.82
CA LYS A 163 -5.24 -24.83 14.43
C LYS A 163 -6.00 -24.27 15.63
N LEU A 164 -7.01 -24.99 16.10
CA LEU A 164 -7.94 -24.52 17.12
C LEU A 164 -7.23 -24.15 18.42
N ASP A 165 -6.25 -24.96 18.85
CA ASP A 165 -5.48 -24.72 20.08
C ASP A 165 -4.77 -23.35 20.09
N LYS A 166 -4.27 -22.91 18.93
CA LYS A 166 -3.62 -21.60 18.78
C LYS A 166 -4.61 -20.45 18.81
N LEU A 167 -5.86 -20.70 18.40
CA LEU A 167 -6.93 -19.73 18.53
C LEU A 167 -7.45 -19.68 19.98
N LYS A 168 -7.49 -20.82 20.68
CA LYS A 168 -7.91 -20.92 22.09
C LYS A 168 -7.06 -20.07 23.02
N SER A 169 -5.73 -20.14 22.90
CA SER A 169 -4.84 -19.33 23.76
C SER A 169 -5.11 -17.84 23.61
N VAL A 170 -5.23 -17.35 22.37
CA VAL A 170 -5.53 -15.94 22.10
C VAL A 170 -6.97 -15.57 22.47
N ALA A 171 -7.93 -16.48 22.31
CA ALA A 171 -9.32 -16.23 22.69
C ALA A 171 -9.47 -16.03 24.20
N TYR A 172 -8.79 -16.85 25.01
CA TYR A 172 -8.78 -16.70 26.46
C TYR A 172 -8.29 -15.30 26.87
N ASP A 173 -7.19 -14.82 26.29
CA ASP A 173 -6.67 -13.46 26.54
C ASP A 173 -7.64 -12.33 26.14
N ILE A 174 -8.64 -12.63 25.30
CA ILE A 174 -9.57 -11.65 24.76
C ILE A 174 -10.87 -11.63 25.58
N PHE A 175 -11.40 -12.81 25.88
CA PHE A 175 -12.74 -13.01 26.44
C PHE A 175 -12.71 -13.47 27.90
N ASP A 176 -11.53 -13.73 28.46
CA ASP A 176 -11.34 -14.35 29.78
C ASP A 176 -12.05 -15.71 29.90
N ASP A 177 -12.35 -16.32 28.76
CA ASP A 177 -13.00 -17.62 28.58
C ASP A 177 -12.73 -18.15 27.16
N SER A 178 -12.43 -19.45 27.05
CA SER A 178 -12.24 -20.16 25.79
C SER A 178 -13.00 -21.49 25.73
N SER A 179 -13.81 -21.80 26.75
CA SER A 179 -14.56 -23.05 26.88
C SER A 179 -15.59 -23.25 25.77
N TRP A 180 -16.15 -22.15 25.25
CA TRP A 180 -17.03 -22.17 24.09
C TRP A 180 -16.35 -22.73 22.82
N ILE A 181 -15.02 -22.66 22.72
CA ILE A 181 -14.27 -23.28 21.61
C ILE A 181 -14.26 -24.81 21.75
N ASP A 182 -14.39 -25.37 22.94
CA ASP A 182 -14.42 -26.82 23.14
C ASP A 182 -15.62 -27.46 22.43
N ASN A 183 -16.69 -26.69 22.23
CA ASN A 183 -17.87 -27.10 21.46
C ASN A 183 -17.76 -26.79 19.95
N TYR A 184 -16.56 -26.46 19.45
CA TYR A 184 -16.35 -26.21 18.02
C TYR A 184 -16.74 -27.44 17.19
N SER A 185 -17.68 -27.26 16.27
CA SER A 185 -18.11 -28.33 15.36
C SER A 185 -18.38 -27.78 13.97
N CYS A 186 -17.67 -28.30 12.97
CA CYS A 186 -17.82 -27.95 11.56
C CYS A 186 -17.85 -26.44 11.27
N GLY A 187 -17.05 -25.64 12.00
CA GLY A 187 -16.97 -24.20 11.81
C GLY A 187 -17.93 -23.37 12.67
N MET A 188 -18.71 -24.00 13.55
CA MET A 188 -19.68 -23.35 14.43
C MET A 188 -19.25 -23.42 15.89
N VAL A 189 -19.70 -22.44 16.66
CA VAL A 189 -19.46 -22.30 18.10
C VAL A 189 -20.75 -21.82 18.74
N ASN A 190 -21.12 -22.37 19.90
CA ASN A 190 -22.18 -21.80 20.71
C ASN A 190 -21.64 -20.57 21.45
N THR A 191 -22.14 -19.38 21.09
CA THR A 191 -21.73 -18.11 21.69
C THR A 191 -22.78 -17.58 22.66
N GLU A 192 -23.90 -18.28 22.79
CA GLU A 192 -25.11 -17.84 23.50
C GLU A 192 -25.65 -16.49 23.00
N PHE A 193 -25.28 -16.11 21.78
CA PHE A 193 -25.69 -14.87 21.16
C PHE A 193 -26.82 -15.13 20.14
N TYR A 194 -28.06 -15.05 20.64
CA TYR A 194 -29.29 -15.44 19.93
C TYR A 194 -29.77 -14.41 18.90
N VAL A 195 -28.91 -14.03 17.94
CA VAL A 195 -29.29 -13.17 16.82
C VAL A 195 -30.09 -13.94 15.77
N ASP A 196 -31.14 -13.34 15.21
CA ASP A 196 -32.03 -14.01 14.26
C ASP A 196 -31.32 -14.55 13.00
N HIS A 197 -31.45 -15.86 12.76
CA HIS A 197 -30.92 -16.53 11.58
C HIS A 197 -31.96 -16.69 10.46
N LYS A 198 -33.16 -16.10 10.57
CA LYS A 198 -34.18 -16.22 9.52
C LYS A 198 -33.66 -15.78 8.15
N GLY A 199 -33.88 -16.64 7.15
CA GLY A 199 -33.44 -16.42 5.78
C GLY A 199 -31.93 -16.56 5.54
N LEU A 200 -31.17 -17.17 6.47
CA LEU A 200 -29.72 -17.40 6.34
C LEU A 200 -29.34 -18.05 5.01
N ASN A 201 -30.02 -19.14 4.62
CA ASN A 201 -29.79 -19.84 3.36
C ASN A 201 -29.96 -18.94 2.12
N LYS A 202 -30.91 -18.00 2.14
CA LYS A 202 -31.10 -17.01 1.07
C LYS A 202 -29.92 -16.02 1.04
N ARG A 203 -29.43 -15.58 2.20
CA ARG A 203 -28.26 -14.69 2.32
C ARG A 203 -26.98 -15.38 1.81
N ILE A 204 -26.78 -16.67 2.13
CA ILE A 204 -25.65 -17.47 1.62
C ILE A 204 -25.71 -17.55 0.09
N LYS A 205 -26.86 -17.96 -0.48
CA LYS A 205 -27.05 -18.07 -1.94
C LYS A 205 -26.82 -16.74 -2.69
N LYS A 206 -27.18 -15.61 -2.08
CA LYS A 206 -26.94 -14.27 -2.66
C LYS A 206 -25.46 -13.87 -2.63
N THR A 207 -24.69 -14.39 -1.68
CA THR A 207 -23.30 -13.97 -1.43
C THR A 207 -22.28 -14.88 -2.10
N TYR A 208 -22.58 -16.18 -2.20
CA TYR A 208 -21.65 -17.21 -2.67
C TYR A 208 -22.17 -17.92 -3.91
N LYS A 209 -21.28 -18.22 -4.86
CA LYS A 209 -21.55 -19.16 -5.97
C LYS A 209 -21.86 -20.55 -5.41
N ARG A 210 -22.65 -21.35 -6.12
CA ARG A 210 -22.98 -22.73 -5.71
C ARG A 210 -21.70 -23.52 -5.41
N GLY A 211 -21.66 -24.20 -4.26
CA GLY A 211 -20.51 -25.01 -3.82
C GLY A 211 -19.33 -24.24 -3.21
N THR A 212 -19.35 -22.91 -3.15
CA THR A 212 -18.17 -22.12 -2.70
C THR A 212 -18.19 -21.68 -1.23
N PHE A 213 -19.31 -21.86 -0.53
CA PHE A 213 -19.41 -21.63 0.92
C PHE A 213 -19.10 -22.93 1.64
N LEU A 214 -18.00 -22.97 2.40
CA LEU A 214 -17.43 -24.20 2.96
C LEU A 214 -17.89 -24.53 4.39
N LEU A 215 -18.47 -23.56 5.10
CA LEU A 215 -18.98 -23.78 6.46
C LEU A 215 -20.36 -24.43 6.45
N ASN A 216 -20.77 -24.98 7.60
CA ASN A 216 -22.11 -25.53 7.77
C ASN A 216 -23.17 -24.46 7.47
N ARG A 217 -24.16 -24.82 6.65
CA ARG A 217 -25.26 -23.92 6.24
C ARG A 217 -26.40 -23.89 7.25
N GLU A 218 -26.49 -24.90 8.09
CA GLU A 218 -27.41 -24.96 9.21
C GLU A 218 -26.71 -24.40 10.43
N LEU A 219 -27.17 -23.23 10.89
CA LEU A 219 -26.62 -22.54 12.06
C LEU A 219 -27.74 -22.42 13.10
N PRO A 220 -27.68 -23.18 14.21
CA PRO A 220 -28.68 -23.07 15.27
C PRO A 220 -28.70 -21.68 15.90
N GLU A 221 -29.82 -21.31 16.49
CA GLU A 221 -29.92 -20.05 17.25
C GLU A 221 -28.99 -20.09 18.46
N GLY A 222 -28.31 -18.97 18.76
CA GLY A 222 -27.25 -18.89 19.77
C GLY A 222 -25.85 -19.28 19.26
N TYR A 223 -25.77 -19.89 18.07
CA TYR A 223 -24.48 -20.26 17.45
C TYR A 223 -23.99 -19.20 16.47
N GLU A 224 -22.68 -19.05 16.38
CA GLU A 224 -22.02 -18.26 15.34
C GLU A 224 -20.97 -19.10 14.62
N TRP A 225 -20.61 -18.69 13.40
CA TRP A 225 -19.45 -19.26 12.73
C TRP A 225 -18.16 -18.69 13.31
N LEU A 226 -17.23 -19.58 13.68
CA LEU A 226 -15.84 -19.21 13.91
C LEU A 226 -15.15 -19.11 12.54
N ALA A 227 -15.05 -17.89 12.01
CA ALA A 227 -14.50 -17.66 10.67
C ALA A 227 -13.05 -17.17 10.76
N PHE A 228 -12.10 -18.04 10.42
CA PHE A 228 -10.67 -17.72 10.40
C PHE A 228 -10.01 -18.09 9.08
N THR A 229 -9.05 -17.27 8.68
CA THR A 229 -8.07 -17.57 7.64
C THR A 229 -6.65 -17.48 8.22
N PHE A 230 -5.71 -18.16 7.60
CA PHE A 230 -4.36 -18.32 8.13
C PHE A 230 -3.31 -18.08 7.07
N ASN A 231 -2.18 -17.51 7.47
CA ASN A 231 -1.11 -17.16 6.55
C ASN A 231 -0.56 -18.38 5.79
N SER A 232 -0.50 -19.54 6.45
CA SER A 232 -0.04 -20.78 5.82
C SER A 232 -1.00 -21.33 4.76
N GLN A 233 -2.22 -20.79 4.61
CA GLN A 233 -3.07 -21.14 3.47
C GLN A 233 -2.56 -20.43 2.23
N PRO A 234 -2.52 -21.13 1.07
CA PRO A 234 -2.19 -20.47 -0.18
C PRO A 234 -3.24 -19.40 -0.47
N PRO A 235 -2.82 -18.15 -0.76
CA PRO A 235 -3.73 -17.12 -1.23
C PRO A 235 -4.33 -17.54 -2.58
N ARG A 236 -5.55 -17.08 -2.87
CA ARG A 236 -6.32 -17.40 -4.08
C ARG A 236 -7.03 -16.15 -4.60
N ILE A 237 -7.02 -16.01 -5.91
CA ILE A 237 -7.77 -14.99 -6.64
C ILE A 237 -9.06 -15.64 -7.15
N ASP A 238 -10.21 -15.14 -6.68
CA ASP A 238 -11.53 -15.70 -7.03
C ASP A 238 -12.04 -15.19 -8.39
N ASP A 239 -11.56 -14.03 -8.87
CA ASP A 239 -11.94 -13.41 -10.14
C ASP A 239 -10.85 -12.46 -10.70
N THR A 240 -10.84 -12.22 -12.02
CA THR A 240 -9.85 -11.36 -12.69
C THR A 240 -9.92 -9.89 -12.25
N GLN A 241 -11.08 -9.40 -11.86
CA GLN A 241 -11.22 -8.02 -11.34
C GLN A 241 -10.47 -7.84 -10.01
N GLN A 242 -10.44 -8.87 -9.16
CA GLN A 242 -9.66 -8.87 -7.93
C GLN A 242 -8.16 -8.83 -8.21
N LEU A 243 -7.73 -9.47 -9.29
CA LEU A 243 -6.34 -9.44 -9.74
C LEU A 243 -5.97 -8.09 -10.37
N ASP A 244 -6.80 -7.55 -11.25
CA ASP A 244 -6.58 -6.25 -11.89
C ASP A 244 -6.48 -5.15 -10.84
N ALA A 245 -7.38 -5.16 -9.84
CA ALA A 245 -7.33 -4.23 -8.71
C ALA A 245 -6.07 -4.38 -7.84
N TYR A 246 -5.42 -5.56 -7.88
CA TYR A 246 -4.21 -5.87 -7.11
C TYR A 246 -2.92 -5.58 -7.90
N LEU A 247 -2.97 -5.66 -9.24
CA LEU A 247 -1.86 -5.39 -10.14
C LEU A 247 -1.81 -3.97 -10.66
N GLU A 248 -2.93 -3.25 -10.72
CA GLU A 248 -2.95 -1.88 -11.25
C GLU A 248 -2.22 -0.91 -10.31
N TYR A 249 -0.96 -0.64 -10.63
CA TYR A 249 -0.19 0.46 -10.05
C TYR A 249 -0.54 1.76 -10.77
N SER A 250 -1.45 2.52 -10.20
CA SER A 250 -1.79 3.87 -10.66
C SER A 250 -0.84 4.91 -10.08
N ASN A 251 -0.76 6.08 -10.73
CA ASN A 251 -0.06 7.25 -10.18
C ASN A 251 -0.50 7.58 -8.74
N ASP A 252 -1.76 7.30 -8.38
CA ASP A 252 -2.28 7.59 -7.04
C ASP A 252 -1.65 6.70 -5.98
N ILE A 253 -1.39 5.42 -6.28
CA ILE A 253 -0.71 4.50 -5.36
C ILE A 253 0.72 4.97 -5.12
N ILE A 254 1.41 5.42 -6.18
CA ILE A 254 2.75 6.02 -6.09
C ILE A 254 2.71 7.21 -5.13
N GLN A 255 1.87 8.19 -5.43
CA GLN A 255 1.75 9.41 -4.64
C GLN A 255 1.45 9.12 -3.18
N GLN A 256 0.52 8.20 -2.92
CA GLN A 256 0.17 7.78 -1.56
C GLN A 256 1.35 7.09 -0.85
N ALA A 257 2.00 6.11 -1.48
CA ALA A 257 3.14 5.40 -0.89
C ALA A 257 4.28 6.35 -0.51
N TYR A 258 4.67 7.25 -1.43
CA TYR A 258 5.73 8.23 -1.17
C TYR A 258 5.34 9.29 -0.14
N SER A 259 4.06 9.71 -0.07
CA SER A 259 3.58 10.64 0.96
C SER A 259 3.64 10.08 2.38
N MET A 260 3.69 8.75 2.51
CA MET A 260 3.73 8.05 3.80
C MET A 260 5.15 7.67 4.26
N MET A 261 6.19 8.01 3.48
CA MET A 261 7.59 7.78 3.84
C MET A 261 8.05 8.77 4.93
N ASN A 262 8.78 8.27 5.93
CA ASN A 262 9.38 9.13 6.96
C ASN A 262 10.74 9.70 6.53
N MET A 263 10.71 10.58 5.53
CA MET A 263 11.91 11.08 4.84
C MET A 263 12.96 11.72 5.78
N GLN A 264 12.53 12.36 6.87
CA GLN A 264 13.42 13.06 7.80
C GLN A 264 14.37 12.13 8.57
N ASN A 265 14.01 10.85 8.73
CA ASN A 265 14.76 9.88 9.54
C ASN A 265 15.52 8.85 8.69
N HIS A 266 15.51 8.99 7.37
CA HIS A 266 16.11 8.01 6.48
C HIS A 266 17.63 8.22 6.36
N LYS A 267 18.41 7.17 6.64
CA LYS A 267 19.89 7.24 6.64
C LYS A 267 20.48 7.68 5.29
N TRP A 268 19.82 7.37 4.18
CA TRP A 268 20.32 7.72 2.85
C TRP A 268 20.24 9.23 2.55
N THR A 269 19.57 10.02 3.39
CA THR A 269 19.51 11.50 3.25
C THR A 269 20.71 12.22 3.87
N SER A 270 21.56 11.53 4.65
CA SER A 270 22.60 12.16 5.48
C SER A 270 23.84 12.63 4.72
N ARG A 271 23.94 12.36 3.41
CA ARG A 271 25.12 12.65 2.57
C ARG A 271 24.91 13.79 1.57
N THR A 272 23.88 14.60 1.82
CA THR A 272 23.49 15.72 0.94
C THR A 272 24.66 16.65 0.62
N LYS A 273 25.52 16.96 1.59
CA LYS A 273 26.64 17.89 1.38
C LYS A 273 27.68 17.29 0.44
N GLU A 274 28.11 16.05 0.71
CA GLU A 274 29.11 15.34 -0.09
C GLU A 274 28.62 15.09 -1.52
N GLU A 275 27.33 14.78 -1.69
CA GLU A 275 26.70 14.65 -3.01
C GLU A 275 26.76 15.97 -3.78
N ILE A 276 26.35 17.08 -3.17
CA ILE A 276 26.38 18.40 -3.84
C ILE A 276 27.82 18.90 -4.06
N ASP A 277 28.76 18.60 -3.16
CA ASP A 277 30.19 18.88 -3.37
C ASP A 277 30.67 18.22 -4.67
N TYR A 278 30.41 16.92 -4.83
CA TYR A 278 30.79 16.19 -6.04
C TYR A 278 30.13 16.73 -7.31
N LEU A 279 28.82 17.06 -7.24
CA LEU A 279 28.10 17.60 -8.41
C LEU A 279 28.61 18.99 -8.81
N CYS A 280 28.88 19.87 -7.85
CA CYS A 280 29.42 21.21 -8.12
C CYS A 280 30.87 21.18 -8.60
N GLU A 281 31.67 20.23 -8.13
CA GLU A 281 33.06 20.07 -8.59
C GLU A 281 33.13 19.68 -10.08
N LYS A 282 32.25 18.77 -10.53
CA LYS A 282 32.35 18.18 -11.87
C LYS A 282 31.35 18.72 -12.90
N TYR A 283 30.13 19.04 -12.50
CA TYR A 283 29.02 19.18 -13.47
C TYR A 283 28.21 20.47 -13.31
N ILE A 284 28.06 21.03 -12.11
CA ILE A 284 27.22 22.20 -11.83
C ILE A 284 28.08 23.43 -11.55
N LYS A 285 27.89 24.49 -12.34
CA LYS A 285 28.60 25.77 -12.19
C LYS A 285 27.77 26.76 -11.38
N LYS A 286 28.44 27.74 -10.77
CA LYS A 286 27.80 28.77 -9.91
C LYS A 286 26.68 29.55 -10.61
N ASN A 287 26.82 29.79 -11.91
CA ASN A 287 25.86 30.56 -12.70
C ASN A 287 24.79 29.69 -13.39
N ASP A 288 24.82 28.37 -13.20
CA ASP A 288 23.82 27.48 -13.78
C ASP A 288 22.47 27.65 -13.07
N SER A 289 21.41 27.54 -13.86
CA SER A 289 20.05 27.35 -13.35
C SER A 289 19.74 25.85 -13.24
N VAL A 290 19.28 25.41 -12.06
CA VAL A 290 19.07 24.00 -11.74
C VAL A 290 17.60 23.71 -11.43
N ILE A 291 17.09 22.59 -11.94
CA ILE A 291 15.81 22.00 -11.55
C ILE A 291 16.03 20.63 -10.89
N ASP A 292 15.58 20.49 -9.66
CA ASP A 292 15.60 19.25 -8.87
C ASP A 292 14.24 18.55 -9.03
N VAL A 293 14.24 17.48 -9.82
CA VAL A 293 13.04 16.73 -10.24
C VAL A 293 12.82 15.56 -9.29
N GLY A 294 11.65 15.52 -8.65
CA GLY A 294 11.39 14.59 -7.55
C GLY A 294 12.10 15.04 -6.28
N CYS A 295 12.06 16.34 -5.98
CA CYS A 295 12.90 16.93 -4.92
C CYS A 295 12.53 16.47 -3.49
N GLY A 296 11.38 15.81 -3.30
CA GLY A 296 10.89 15.39 -2.00
C GLY A 296 10.85 16.54 -1.00
N ILE A 297 11.54 16.38 0.14
CA ILE A 297 11.64 17.41 1.19
C ILE A 297 12.67 18.51 0.88
N GLY A 298 13.24 18.52 -0.34
CA GLY A 298 14.05 19.62 -0.86
C GLY A 298 15.54 19.60 -0.50
N ARG A 299 16.10 18.47 -0.04
CA ARG A 299 17.46 18.44 0.51
C ARG A 299 18.53 18.97 -0.46
N HIS A 300 18.50 18.56 -1.74
CA HIS A 300 19.43 19.03 -2.76
C HIS A 300 19.14 20.47 -3.16
N THR A 301 17.86 20.78 -3.41
CA THR A 301 17.39 22.15 -3.70
C THR A 301 17.87 23.16 -2.66
N ILE A 302 17.76 22.85 -1.36
CA ILE A 302 18.15 23.74 -0.26
C ILE A 302 19.67 23.92 -0.25
N GLU A 303 20.43 22.83 -0.34
CA GLU A 303 21.89 22.87 -0.28
C GLU A 303 22.50 23.64 -1.46
N LEU A 304 21.98 23.45 -2.68
CA LEU A 304 22.41 24.21 -3.86
C LEU A 304 22.09 25.71 -3.72
N ASN A 305 20.89 26.07 -3.25
CA ASN A 305 20.54 27.49 -3.03
C ASN A 305 21.42 28.14 -1.95
N LYS A 306 21.78 27.42 -0.87
CA LYS A 306 22.72 27.92 0.16
C LYS A 306 24.11 28.24 -0.41
N ARG A 307 24.50 27.60 -1.51
CA ARG A 307 25.77 27.85 -2.24
C ARG A 307 25.64 28.95 -3.29
N GLY A 308 24.47 29.59 -3.40
CA GLY A 308 24.19 30.66 -4.35
C GLY A 308 23.85 30.18 -5.77
N ILE A 309 23.53 28.89 -5.96
CA ILE A 309 23.13 28.33 -7.26
C ILE A 309 21.61 28.43 -7.40
N LYS A 310 21.11 29.05 -8.47
CA LYS A 310 19.67 29.28 -8.70
C LYS A 310 18.96 27.94 -8.92
N THR A 311 18.33 27.41 -7.88
CA THR A 311 17.72 26.07 -7.91
C THR A 311 16.24 26.10 -7.58
N LYS A 312 15.42 25.45 -8.40
CA LYS A 312 14.02 25.13 -8.10
C LYS A 312 13.89 23.62 -7.85
N GLY A 313 12.99 23.22 -6.95
CA GLY A 313 12.61 21.83 -6.72
C GLY A 313 11.16 21.59 -7.12
N ILE A 314 10.86 20.45 -7.72
CA ILE A 314 9.49 20.03 -8.06
C ILE A 314 9.22 18.59 -7.60
N ASP A 315 8.06 18.38 -6.97
CA ASP A 315 7.59 17.07 -6.53
C ASP A 315 6.06 17.00 -6.56
N PHE A 316 5.50 15.81 -6.83
CA PHE A 316 4.05 15.61 -6.84
C PHE A 316 3.46 15.55 -5.42
N SER A 317 4.27 15.20 -4.41
CA SER A 317 3.83 15.02 -3.03
C SER A 317 3.65 16.37 -2.37
N LYS A 318 2.38 16.76 -2.18
CA LYS A 318 2.01 18.03 -1.53
C LYS A 318 2.55 18.10 -0.11
N GLU A 319 2.58 16.99 0.60
CA GLU A 319 3.09 16.86 1.97
C GLU A 319 4.60 17.10 2.03
N ASN A 320 5.36 16.54 1.09
CA ASN A 320 6.80 16.75 0.99
C ASN A 320 7.12 18.21 0.63
N ILE A 321 6.42 18.78 -0.35
CA ILE A 321 6.59 20.19 -0.74
C ILE A 321 6.24 21.13 0.40
N LYS A 322 5.15 20.90 1.13
CA LYS A 322 4.82 21.68 2.34
C LYS A 322 5.94 21.61 3.38
N SER A 323 6.59 20.46 3.52
CA SER A 323 7.72 20.32 4.44
C SER A 323 8.95 21.08 3.95
N ALA A 324 9.26 21.02 2.66
CA ALA A 324 10.35 21.76 2.03
C ALA A 324 10.17 23.29 2.13
N GLN A 325 8.96 23.77 1.85
CA GLN A 325 8.57 25.19 1.97
C GLN A 325 8.60 25.71 3.41
N LYS A 326 8.46 24.83 4.41
CA LYS A 326 8.67 25.21 5.82
C LYS A 326 10.15 25.26 6.20
N ALA A 327 10.96 24.41 5.56
CA ALA A 327 12.39 24.31 5.84
C ALA A 327 13.23 25.40 5.15
N TYR A 328 12.74 25.99 4.05
CA TYR A 328 13.44 27.01 3.27
C TYR A 328 12.46 27.91 2.50
N ASN A 329 12.96 28.83 1.65
CA ASN A 329 12.13 29.77 0.88
C ASN A 329 11.05 29.03 0.06
N PRO A 330 9.75 29.28 0.30
CA PRO A 330 8.64 28.62 -0.40
C PRO A 330 8.68 28.76 -1.92
N GLU A 331 9.22 29.87 -2.44
CA GLU A 331 9.30 30.13 -3.87
C GLU A 331 10.24 29.16 -4.59
N CYS A 332 11.16 28.52 -3.88
CA CYS A 332 12.06 27.51 -4.44
C CYS A 332 11.36 26.20 -4.79
N PHE A 333 10.12 25.98 -4.33
CA PHE A 333 9.45 24.68 -4.44
C PHE A 333 8.14 24.74 -5.21
N ILE A 334 7.96 23.77 -6.11
CA ILE A 334 6.81 23.61 -6.96
C ILE A 334 6.11 22.30 -6.60
N SER A 335 4.82 22.35 -6.28
CA SER A 335 4.00 21.15 -6.18
C SER A 335 3.38 20.83 -7.53
N GLY A 336 3.78 19.72 -8.14
CA GLY A 336 3.27 19.29 -9.44
C GLY A 336 3.97 18.08 -10.02
N ASP A 337 3.33 17.44 -11.00
CA ASP A 337 3.90 16.35 -11.77
C ASP A 337 4.66 16.91 -12.98
N VAL A 338 5.97 16.70 -13.05
CA VAL A 338 6.85 17.17 -14.14
C VAL A 338 6.36 16.76 -15.53
N ARG A 339 5.66 15.63 -15.67
CA ARG A 339 5.13 15.15 -16.96
C ARG A 339 4.03 16.06 -17.52
N SER A 340 3.35 16.82 -16.66
CA SER A 340 2.20 17.66 -17.03
C SER A 340 2.35 19.13 -16.64
N TYR A 341 3.31 19.46 -15.78
CA TYR A 341 3.53 20.82 -15.30
C TYR A 341 3.99 21.75 -16.43
N LYS A 342 3.41 22.95 -16.47
CA LYS A 342 3.71 23.98 -17.48
C LYS A 342 4.79 24.92 -16.96
N PHE A 343 6.04 24.63 -17.30
CA PHE A 343 7.18 25.47 -16.94
C PHE A 343 7.23 26.74 -17.79
N LYS A 344 7.53 27.87 -17.14
CA LYS A 344 7.77 29.16 -17.79
C LYS A 344 9.25 29.41 -18.10
N GLU A 345 10.13 28.81 -17.30
CA GLU A 345 11.58 28.95 -17.39
C GLU A 345 12.21 27.66 -17.95
N LYS A 346 13.45 27.76 -18.42
CA LYS A 346 14.31 26.63 -18.75
C LYS A 346 15.53 26.60 -17.85
N TYR A 347 16.16 25.44 -17.76
CA TYR A 347 17.25 25.15 -16.85
C TYR A 347 18.49 24.64 -17.59
N ASP A 348 19.67 24.95 -17.06
CA ASP A 348 20.95 24.46 -17.59
C ASP A 348 21.22 23.03 -17.13
N VAL A 349 20.82 22.71 -15.90
CA VAL A 349 20.98 21.40 -15.28
C VAL A 349 19.63 20.91 -14.74
N ALA A 350 19.33 19.65 -14.97
CA ALA A 350 18.27 18.93 -14.27
C ALA A 350 18.90 17.80 -13.46
N ILE A 351 18.53 17.69 -12.18
CA ILE A 351 18.91 16.56 -11.33
C ILE A 351 17.66 15.73 -11.04
N ALA A 352 17.78 14.39 -11.10
CA ALA A 352 16.73 13.45 -10.69
C ALA A 352 17.40 12.24 -10.02
N LEU A 353 17.81 12.43 -8.78
CA LEU A 353 18.56 11.43 -8.00
C LEU A 353 17.61 10.57 -7.16
N TYR A 354 18.07 9.39 -6.74
CA TYR A 354 17.34 8.43 -5.90
C TYR A 354 16.12 7.82 -6.58
N ASP A 355 16.33 7.32 -7.80
CA ASP A 355 15.37 6.47 -8.54
C ASP A 355 14.05 7.17 -8.92
N VAL A 356 14.08 8.50 -9.03
CA VAL A 356 12.98 9.27 -9.63
C VAL A 356 12.67 8.73 -11.03
N ILE A 357 13.73 8.47 -11.80
CA ILE A 357 13.64 7.58 -12.97
C ILE A 357 13.74 6.15 -12.44
N GLY A 358 12.68 5.36 -12.61
CA GLY A 358 12.57 4.02 -11.99
C GLY A 358 11.36 3.86 -11.06
N SER A 359 10.87 4.95 -10.49
CA SER A 359 9.66 4.96 -9.64
C SER A 359 8.38 4.53 -10.37
N PHE A 360 8.39 4.54 -11.71
CA PHE A 360 7.32 4.00 -12.54
C PHE A 360 7.72 2.64 -13.11
N PRO A 361 6.86 1.61 -13.04
CA PRO A 361 7.21 0.26 -13.51
C PRO A 361 7.35 0.18 -15.04
N ASN A 362 6.67 1.06 -15.77
CA ASN A 362 6.66 1.05 -17.23
C ASN A 362 7.65 2.09 -17.79
N ASP A 363 8.53 1.64 -18.69
CA ASP A 363 9.44 2.49 -19.45
C ASP A 363 8.71 3.60 -20.23
N LYS A 364 7.45 3.42 -20.62
CA LYS A 364 6.64 4.47 -21.27
C LYS A 364 6.54 5.73 -20.39
N GLU A 365 6.27 5.54 -19.09
CA GLU A 365 6.11 6.66 -18.15
C GLU A 365 7.47 7.29 -17.81
N ASN A 366 8.50 6.47 -17.60
CA ASN A 366 9.86 6.97 -17.42
C ASN A 366 10.35 7.74 -18.67
N LEU A 367 10.04 7.26 -19.88
CA LEU A 367 10.36 7.94 -21.13
C LEU A 367 9.59 9.27 -21.27
N ASN A 368 8.33 9.32 -20.87
CA ASN A 368 7.54 10.56 -20.86
C ASN A 368 8.11 11.59 -19.87
N LEU A 369 8.54 11.14 -18.69
CA LEU A 369 9.24 11.98 -17.72
C LEU A 369 10.55 12.53 -18.30
N LEU A 370 11.41 11.68 -18.86
CA LEU A 370 12.66 12.10 -19.51
C LEU A 370 12.42 13.08 -20.66
N LYS A 371 11.39 12.85 -21.50
CA LYS A 371 11.00 13.77 -22.58
C LYS A 371 10.51 15.12 -22.03
N SER A 372 9.87 15.14 -20.87
CA SER A 372 9.42 16.36 -20.21
C SER A 372 10.61 17.14 -19.64
N ILE A 373 11.54 16.45 -18.97
CA ILE A 373 12.83 17.01 -18.52
C ILE A 373 13.60 17.61 -19.70
N ARG A 374 13.67 16.89 -20.82
CA ARG A 374 14.32 17.38 -22.05
C ARG A 374 13.72 18.71 -22.54
N LYS A 375 12.40 18.90 -22.44
CA LYS A 375 11.73 20.12 -22.91
C LYS A 375 12.08 21.34 -22.05
N ILE A 376 12.27 21.14 -20.75
CA ILE A 376 12.58 22.20 -19.79
C ILE A 376 14.08 22.52 -19.72
N LEU A 377 14.95 21.67 -20.27
CA LEU A 377 16.38 21.97 -20.38
C LEU A 377 16.69 22.96 -21.52
N ASN A 378 17.68 23.83 -21.27
CA ASN A 378 18.33 24.66 -22.28
C ASN A 378 19.05 23.80 -23.32
N ASN A 379 19.41 24.40 -24.46
CA ASN A 379 20.20 23.69 -25.47
C ASN A 379 21.55 23.28 -24.88
N LYS A 380 21.97 22.04 -25.14
CA LYS A 380 23.16 21.41 -24.53
C LYS A 380 23.11 21.29 -22.99
N GLY A 381 21.98 21.58 -22.35
CA GLY A 381 21.78 21.35 -20.91
C GLY A 381 21.97 19.88 -20.55
N ILE A 382 22.35 19.65 -19.30
CA ILE A 382 22.67 18.31 -18.79
C ILE A 382 21.60 17.80 -17.83
N LEU A 383 21.41 16.49 -17.85
CA LEU A 383 20.58 15.73 -16.94
C LEU A 383 21.49 14.82 -16.13
N ILE A 384 21.39 14.91 -14.81
CA ILE A 384 22.12 14.07 -13.85
C ILE A 384 21.10 13.19 -13.13
N ILE A 385 21.24 11.87 -13.20
CA ILE A 385 20.32 10.93 -12.56
C ILE A 385 21.06 9.87 -11.77
N SER A 386 20.37 9.30 -10.78
CA SER A 386 20.72 7.99 -10.25
C SER A 386 19.52 7.05 -10.32
N VAL A 387 19.77 5.82 -10.77
CA VAL A 387 18.75 4.76 -10.88
C VAL A 387 19.23 3.52 -10.17
N MET A 388 18.29 2.72 -9.67
CA MET A 388 18.63 1.51 -8.93
C MET A 388 19.12 0.40 -9.87
N ASN A 389 20.22 -0.24 -9.48
CA ASN A 389 20.94 -1.21 -10.32
C ASN A 389 20.28 -2.60 -10.29
N MET A 390 19.86 -3.10 -11.46
CA MET A 390 19.26 -4.42 -11.62
C MET A 390 20.24 -5.55 -11.25
N THR A 391 21.50 -5.44 -11.66
CA THR A 391 22.53 -6.47 -11.44
C THR A 391 22.76 -6.69 -9.94
N TYR A 392 22.84 -5.61 -9.16
CA TYR A 392 22.88 -5.68 -7.71
C TYR A 392 21.57 -6.22 -7.11
N THR A 393 20.41 -5.79 -7.64
CA THR A 393 19.10 -6.18 -7.13
C THR A 393 18.86 -7.69 -7.25
N LYS A 394 19.24 -8.32 -8.37
CA LYS A 394 19.13 -9.78 -8.58
C LYS A 394 19.86 -10.62 -7.53
N ARG A 395 20.91 -10.08 -6.91
CA ARG A 395 21.66 -10.78 -5.84
C ARG A 395 21.03 -10.66 -4.46
N LYS A 396 20.06 -9.77 -4.31
CA LYS A 396 19.40 -9.44 -3.05
C LYS A 396 17.93 -9.79 -3.05
N CYS A 397 17.37 -10.26 -4.16
CA CYS A 397 15.97 -10.60 -4.26
C CYS A 397 15.69 -12.02 -3.75
N TRP A 398 14.43 -12.24 -3.37
CA TRP A 398 13.92 -13.56 -2.99
C TRP A 398 13.87 -14.52 -4.19
N ASN A 399 13.40 -14.02 -5.33
CA ASN A 399 13.21 -14.85 -6.51
C ASN A 399 13.24 -14.00 -7.79
N VAL A 400 13.66 -14.62 -8.89
CA VAL A 400 13.65 -14.07 -10.24
C VAL A 400 12.79 -14.98 -11.10
N LEU A 401 11.79 -14.42 -11.75
CA LEU A 401 10.91 -15.10 -12.68
C LEU A 401 11.17 -14.58 -14.09
N GLU A 402 10.96 -15.45 -15.08
CA GLU A 402 11.06 -15.03 -16.48
C GLU A 402 9.92 -14.07 -16.85
N ASP A 403 8.69 -14.42 -16.50
CA ASP A 403 7.50 -13.60 -16.71
C ASP A 403 6.54 -13.73 -15.50
N ILE A 404 6.04 -12.59 -15.00
CA ILE A 404 5.12 -12.55 -13.86
C ILE A 404 3.70 -12.97 -14.24
N ASP A 405 3.31 -12.76 -15.50
CA ASP A 405 1.94 -13.05 -15.96
C ASP A 405 1.66 -14.56 -15.90
N ASP A 406 2.70 -15.37 -16.12
CA ASP A 406 2.66 -16.83 -15.97
C ASP A 406 2.75 -17.31 -14.51
N ASN A 407 3.13 -16.44 -13.57
CA ASN A 407 3.55 -16.79 -12.21
C ASN A 407 2.92 -15.90 -11.13
N ILE A 408 1.69 -15.44 -11.37
CA ILE A 408 1.04 -14.39 -10.58
C ILE A 408 0.90 -14.71 -9.08
N ASP A 409 0.75 -15.99 -8.74
CA ASP A 409 0.66 -16.47 -7.35
C ASP A 409 1.92 -16.14 -6.53
N ALA A 410 3.06 -15.90 -7.18
CA ALA A 410 4.30 -15.47 -6.53
C ALA A 410 4.15 -14.09 -5.87
N LEU A 411 3.37 -13.18 -6.46
CA LEU A 411 3.09 -11.86 -5.87
C LEU A 411 2.35 -11.96 -4.54
N LEU A 412 1.45 -12.93 -4.44
CA LEU A 412 0.67 -13.15 -3.23
C LEU A 412 1.54 -13.69 -2.09
N LYS A 413 2.61 -14.42 -2.42
CA LYS A 413 3.60 -14.98 -1.49
C LYS A 413 4.66 -13.99 -1.01
N LEU A 414 4.77 -12.81 -1.63
CA LEU A 414 5.68 -11.75 -1.17
C LEU A 414 5.50 -11.46 0.31
N GLN A 415 6.59 -11.40 1.05
CA GLN A 415 6.57 -10.99 2.45
C GLN A 415 6.31 -9.48 2.55
N GLY A 416 5.33 -9.09 3.36
CA GLY A 416 5.09 -7.70 3.70
C GLY A 416 6.22 -7.12 4.56
N THR A 417 6.69 -5.93 4.23
CA THR A 417 7.70 -5.17 4.99
C THR A 417 7.16 -3.76 5.30
N ASN A 418 7.86 -3.01 6.15
CA ASN A 418 7.60 -1.57 6.35
C ASN A 418 8.87 -0.75 6.04
N THR A 419 9.72 -1.30 5.16
CA THR A 419 11.04 -0.77 4.87
C THR A 419 10.93 0.59 4.19
N MET A 420 10.05 0.72 3.20
CA MET A 420 9.84 1.98 2.47
C MET A 420 9.43 3.10 3.43
N GLN A 421 8.49 2.84 4.34
CA GLN A 421 8.07 3.83 5.33
C GLN A 421 9.19 4.19 6.31
N LYS A 422 9.86 3.20 6.90
CA LYS A 422 10.78 3.42 8.03
C LYS A 422 12.18 3.84 7.63
N THR A 423 12.75 3.25 6.59
CA THR A 423 14.16 3.44 6.22
C THR A 423 14.35 3.92 4.79
N GLY A 424 13.38 3.66 3.91
CA GLY A 424 13.49 3.90 2.47
C GLY A 424 14.48 2.98 1.77
N ASP A 425 15.01 1.95 2.44
CA ASP A 425 15.99 1.04 1.84
C ASP A 425 15.32 0.00 0.93
N VAL A 426 15.13 0.36 -0.34
CA VAL A 426 14.38 -0.46 -1.31
C VAL A 426 15.09 -1.75 -1.75
N PHE A 427 16.22 -2.12 -1.12
CA PHE A 427 16.98 -3.36 -1.37
C PHE A 427 16.90 -4.35 -0.22
N SER A 428 15.83 -4.29 0.58
CA SER A 428 15.65 -5.17 1.74
C SER A 428 15.41 -6.63 1.35
N GLY A 429 16.50 -7.32 0.98
CA GLY A 429 16.67 -8.78 0.96
C GLY A 429 15.49 -9.57 0.37
N ASP A 430 15.24 -10.75 0.95
CA ASP A 430 14.27 -11.80 0.58
C ASP A 430 12.78 -11.36 0.51
N SER A 431 12.50 -10.07 0.28
CA SER A 431 11.16 -9.49 0.10
C SER A 431 10.95 -8.88 -1.29
N MET A 432 11.88 -9.07 -2.22
CA MET A 432 11.77 -8.61 -3.61
C MET A 432 11.56 -9.78 -4.58
N LEU A 433 10.61 -9.64 -5.49
CA LEU A 433 10.41 -10.54 -6.63
C LEU A 433 10.73 -9.77 -7.91
N ILE A 434 11.49 -10.38 -8.82
CA ILE A 434 11.87 -9.76 -10.09
C ILE A 434 11.16 -10.47 -11.24
N ASP A 435 10.56 -9.70 -12.13
CA ASP A 435 10.21 -10.13 -13.49
C ASP A 435 11.39 -9.75 -14.40
N ASP A 436 12.12 -10.74 -14.91
CA ASP A 436 13.36 -10.50 -15.67
C ASP A 436 13.07 -9.95 -17.07
N LYS A 437 11.96 -10.37 -17.69
CA LYS A 437 11.56 -9.91 -19.02
C LYS A 437 11.23 -8.43 -19.03
N SER A 438 10.46 -7.95 -18.06
CA SER A 438 10.14 -6.52 -17.96
C SER A 438 11.18 -5.73 -17.15
N GLY A 439 11.96 -6.43 -16.32
CA GLY A 439 12.86 -5.88 -15.30
C GLY A 439 12.15 -4.99 -14.27
N ILE A 440 10.90 -5.34 -13.96
CA ILE A 440 10.12 -4.79 -12.85
C ILE A 440 10.43 -5.57 -11.58
N VAL A 441 10.55 -4.85 -10.48
CA VAL A 441 10.72 -5.41 -9.14
C VAL A 441 9.47 -5.15 -8.32
N TYR A 442 8.95 -6.21 -7.73
CA TYR A 442 7.75 -6.22 -6.91
C TYR A 442 8.14 -6.35 -5.44
N ARG A 443 7.60 -5.46 -4.61
CA ARG A 443 7.77 -5.46 -3.15
C ARG A 443 6.42 -5.28 -2.49
N LYS A 444 6.15 -5.99 -1.40
CA LYS A 444 4.94 -5.80 -0.61
C LYS A 444 5.27 -4.90 0.57
N GLU A 445 4.77 -3.66 0.55
CA GLU A 445 5.06 -2.65 1.57
C GLU A 445 3.80 -2.29 2.36
N GLN A 446 3.98 -2.15 3.67
CA GLN A 446 2.95 -1.87 4.65
C GLN A 446 3.20 -0.49 5.26
N PHE A 447 2.19 0.37 5.20
CA PHE A 447 2.23 1.71 5.73
C PHE A 447 1.27 1.86 6.89
N PHE A 448 1.76 2.48 7.95
CA PHE A 448 1.01 2.74 9.17
C PHE A 448 0.91 4.23 9.40
N SER A 449 -0.25 4.68 9.87
CA SER A 449 -0.49 6.07 10.22
C SER A 449 -1.34 6.11 11.48
N LYS A 450 -1.15 7.16 12.29
CA LYS A 450 -2.01 7.41 13.45
C LYS A 450 -3.41 7.88 13.05
N ASN A 451 -3.55 8.47 11.86
CA ASN A 451 -4.74 9.20 11.44
C ASN A 451 -5.42 8.61 10.20
N SER A 452 -4.91 7.52 9.64
CA SER A 452 -5.50 6.84 8.48
C SER A 452 -5.46 5.33 8.65
N LEU A 453 -6.22 4.64 7.81
CA LEU A 453 -6.18 3.18 7.73
C LEU A 453 -4.77 2.70 7.37
N PRO A 454 -4.27 1.62 8.00
CA PRO A 454 -3.10 0.93 7.50
C PRO A 454 -3.38 0.44 6.07
N CYS A 455 -2.34 0.41 5.26
CA CYS A 455 -2.45 -0.05 3.88
C CYS A 455 -1.27 -0.93 3.50
N GLU A 456 -1.55 -1.89 2.63
CA GLU A 456 -0.57 -2.77 2.01
C GLU A 456 -0.61 -2.52 0.52
N TYR A 457 0.55 -2.32 -0.10
CA TYR A 457 0.66 -2.14 -1.54
C TYR A 457 1.72 -3.08 -2.09
N ILE A 458 1.47 -3.61 -3.28
CA ILE A 458 2.55 -4.13 -4.12
C ILE A 458 3.15 -2.93 -4.84
N ILE A 459 4.31 -2.49 -4.36
CA ILE A 459 5.14 -1.48 -4.99
C ILE A 459 5.85 -2.14 -6.16
N ARG A 460 5.81 -1.45 -7.31
CA ARG A 460 6.47 -1.89 -8.55
C ARG A 460 7.47 -0.82 -8.98
N ASP A 461 8.74 -1.18 -8.90
CA ASP A 461 9.83 -0.30 -9.29
C ASP A 461 10.52 -0.86 -10.53
N ARG A 462 10.93 0.01 -11.44
CA ARG A 462 11.74 -0.35 -12.58
C ARG A 462 13.21 -0.23 -12.21
N ARG A 463 13.98 -1.33 -12.37
CA ARG A 463 15.43 -1.34 -12.19
C ARG A 463 16.12 -1.41 -13.55
N TYR A 464 17.32 -0.84 -13.64
CA TYR A 464 18.06 -0.76 -14.90
C TYR A 464 19.44 -1.38 -14.77
N THR A 465 19.95 -1.92 -15.88
CA THR A 465 21.39 -2.08 -16.12
C THR A 465 21.94 -0.79 -16.75
N ILE A 466 23.27 -0.61 -16.78
CA ILE A 466 23.90 0.56 -17.43
C ILE A 466 23.42 0.69 -18.88
N LYS A 467 23.43 -0.41 -19.63
CA LYS A 467 22.96 -0.45 -21.03
C LYS A 467 21.46 -0.14 -21.14
N GLY A 468 20.65 -0.60 -20.18
CA GLY A 468 19.21 -0.37 -20.15
C GLY A 468 18.86 1.12 -20.00
N ILE A 469 19.48 1.80 -19.03
CA ILE A 469 19.22 3.22 -18.79
C ILE A 469 19.78 4.11 -19.91
N ASP A 470 20.96 3.77 -20.47
CA ASP A 470 21.51 4.46 -21.64
C ASP A 470 20.55 4.39 -22.84
N ASN A 471 20.04 3.21 -23.17
CA ASN A 471 19.04 3.05 -24.24
C ASN A 471 17.79 3.90 -24.02
N LEU A 472 17.29 3.99 -22.78
CA LEU A 472 16.12 4.81 -22.46
C LEU A 472 16.42 6.32 -22.62
N LEU A 473 17.59 6.77 -22.17
CA LEU A 473 18.05 8.14 -22.33
C LEU A 473 18.23 8.52 -23.81
N GLN A 474 18.80 7.63 -24.62
CA GLN A 474 18.92 7.84 -26.06
C GLN A 474 17.56 7.97 -26.74
N LYS A 475 16.58 7.12 -26.39
CA LYS A 475 15.19 7.24 -26.87
C LYS A 475 14.52 8.55 -26.45
N ALA A 476 14.92 9.10 -25.30
CA ALA A 476 14.47 10.41 -24.84
C ALA A 476 15.20 11.58 -25.52
N GLY A 477 16.24 11.31 -26.33
CA GLY A 477 17.04 12.31 -27.03
C GLY A 477 18.19 12.87 -26.21
N PHE A 478 18.75 12.09 -25.29
CA PHE A 478 19.97 12.43 -24.58
C PHE A 478 21.15 11.62 -25.11
N ARG A 479 22.36 12.16 -24.93
CA ARG A 479 23.63 11.47 -25.14
C ARG A 479 24.29 11.30 -23.79
N VAL A 480 24.52 10.06 -23.36
CA VAL A 480 25.28 9.80 -22.13
C VAL A 480 26.70 10.32 -22.29
N ILE A 481 27.18 11.06 -21.29
CA ILE A 481 28.54 11.61 -21.22
C ILE A 481 29.37 10.97 -20.13
N ASP A 482 28.71 10.46 -19.09
CA ASP A 482 29.35 9.76 -17.97
C ASP A 482 28.35 8.77 -17.38
N SER A 483 28.82 7.59 -16.97
CA SER A 483 27.99 6.55 -16.37
C SER A 483 28.84 5.55 -15.61
N TYR A 484 28.52 5.34 -14.33
CA TYR A 484 29.21 4.37 -13.49
C TYR A 484 28.34 3.89 -12.33
N CYS A 485 28.72 2.78 -11.72
CA CYS A 485 28.05 2.22 -10.56
C CYS A 485 28.69 2.73 -9.27
N PHE A 486 27.89 2.99 -8.23
CA PHE A 486 28.39 3.43 -6.93
C PHE A 486 27.66 2.76 -5.77
N SER A 487 28.29 2.75 -4.59
CA SER A 487 27.66 2.29 -3.36
C SER A 487 26.89 3.42 -2.68
N ALA A 488 25.83 3.12 -1.95
CA ALA A 488 25.02 4.14 -1.23
C ALA A 488 25.81 5.05 -0.28
N LYS A 489 27.05 4.67 0.07
CA LYS A 489 27.89 5.41 1.02
C LYS A 489 28.65 6.55 0.36
N ASN A 490 28.96 6.44 -0.93
CA ASN A 490 29.80 7.41 -1.61
C ASN A 490 29.55 7.42 -3.13
N MET A 491 28.95 8.50 -3.64
CA MET A 491 28.69 8.71 -5.07
C MET A 491 29.94 9.06 -5.88
N SER A 492 31.02 9.50 -5.23
CA SER A 492 32.28 9.81 -5.90
C SER A 492 33.17 8.58 -6.11
N GLN A 493 32.81 7.43 -5.52
CA GLN A 493 33.58 6.20 -5.60
C GLN A 493 32.89 5.21 -6.55
N GLU A 494 33.47 5.07 -7.73
CA GLU A 494 33.08 4.05 -8.70
C GLU A 494 33.37 2.64 -8.15
N VAL A 495 32.43 1.74 -8.40
CA VAL A 495 32.54 0.31 -8.10
C VAL A 495 32.04 -0.50 -9.29
N ASP A 496 32.34 -1.79 -9.31
CA ASP A 496 31.83 -2.69 -10.34
C ASP A 496 30.29 -2.81 -10.30
N GLU A 497 29.69 -3.21 -11.43
CA GLU A 497 28.23 -3.31 -11.59
C GLU A 497 27.60 -4.34 -10.64
N ILE A 498 28.35 -5.33 -10.15
CA ILE A 498 27.84 -6.37 -9.25
C ILE A 498 27.75 -5.83 -7.80
N SER A 499 28.62 -4.89 -7.44
CA SER A 499 28.72 -4.30 -6.09
C SER A 499 27.97 -2.98 -5.95
N GLY A 500 27.75 -2.25 -7.04
CA GLY A 500 27.10 -0.93 -7.01
C GLY A 500 25.60 -1.00 -6.79
N LYS A 501 25.10 -0.28 -5.79
CA LYS A 501 23.66 -0.21 -5.47
C LYS A 501 22.90 0.61 -6.51
N GLU A 502 23.53 1.67 -6.99
CA GLU A 502 22.96 2.65 -7.92
C GLU A 502 23.87 2.83 -9.13
N ILE A 503 23.26 3.20 -10.25
CA ILE A 503 23.92 3.65 -11.46
C ILE A 503 23.78 5.17 -11.49
N PHE A 504 24.90 5.89 -11.46
CA PHE A 504 24.96 7.31 -11.72
C PHE A 504 25.09 7.55 -13.22
N VAL A 505 24.34 8.49 -13.78
CA VAL A 505 24.42 8.84 -15.20
C VAL A 505 24.36 10.35 -15.37
N VAL A 506 25.27 10.88 -16.18
CA VAL A 506 25.17 12.24 -16.72
C VAL A 506 24.90 12.14 -18.21
N ALA A 507 23.88 12.85 -18.67
CA ALA A 507 23.46 12.83 -20.06
C ALA A 507 23.19 14.24 -20.59
N GLN A 508 23.70 14.55 -21.77
CA GLN A 508 23.53 15.84 -22.41
C GLN A 508 22.36 15.82 -23.38
N LYS A 509 21.54 16.88 -23.36
CA LYS A 509 20.47 17.10 -24.33
C LYS A 509 21.03 17.19 -25.75
N GLN A 510 20.62 16.29 -26.65
CA GLN A 510 20.99 16.36 -28.07
C GLN A 510 20.23 17.46 -28.81
N ASN A 511 20.80 18.01 -29.89
CA ASN A 511 20.11 18.98 -30.74
C ASN A 511 18.98 18.31 -31.53
N SER A 512 17.91 19.06 -31.83
CA SER A 512 16.78 18.54 -32.61
C SER A 512 17.19 18.09 -34.03
N LEU A 513 18.18 18.77 -34.63
CA LEU A 513 18.75 18.41 -35.94
C LEU A 513 19.47 17.04 -35.93
N SER A 514 20.19 16.70 -34.85
CA SER A 514 20.88 15.42 -34.73
C SER A 514 19.94 14.23 -34.49
N LEU A 515 18.69 14.48 -34.08
CA LEU A 515 17.67 13.44 -33.93
C LEU A 515 17.00 13.10 -35.27
N LEU A 516 16.87 14.08 -36.17
CA LEU A 516 16.29 13.91 -37.50
C LEU A 516 17.18 13.03 -38.40
N SER A 517 18.51 13.16 -38.30
CA SER A 517 19.46 12.35 -39.09
C SER A 517 19.53 10.87 -38.66
N ARG A 518 19.09 10.52 -37.45
CA ARG A 518 19.02 9.12 -36.98
C ARG A 518 17.72 8.43 -37.42
N ASN A 519 16.60 9.15 -37.51
CA ASN A 519 15.33 8.55 -37.94
C ASN A 519 15.30 8.19 -39.44
N THR A 520 16.22 8.72 -40.25
CA THR A 520 16.39 8.32 -41.66
C THR A 520 17.11 6.99 -41.86
N PHE A 521 17.65 6.37 -40.80
CA PHE A 521 18.44 5.11 -40.89
C PHE A 521 17.81 3.89 -40.21
N LEU A 522 16.59 4.01 -39.68
CA LEU A 522 15.84 2.88 -39.11
C LEU A 522 14.65 2.53 -40.00
N MET A 523 14.92 1.91 -41.16
CA MET A 523 13.92 1.08 -41.83
C MET A 523 13.71 -0.21 -41.02
N PRO A 524 12.47 -0.71 -40.87
CA PRO A 524 12.20 -1.90 -40.08
C PRO A 524 12.81 -3.12 -40.77
N GLN A 525 13.84 -3.72 -40.18
CA GLN A 525 14.19 -5.09 -40.54
C GLN A 525 13.04 -5.99 -40.07
N THR A 526 12.36 -6.56 -41.05
CA THR A 526 11.34 -7.58 -40.93
C THR A 526 11.87 -8.77 -40.12
N TRP A 527 11.17 -9.13 -39.05
CA TRP A 527 11.40 -10.39 -38.34
C TRP A 527 10.80 -11.54 -39.18
N LYS A 528 11.65 -12.33 -39.82
CA LYS A 528 11.44 -13.76 -40.14
C LYS A 528 12.37 -14.53 -39.19
N LYS A 529 12.04 -15.66 -38.56
CA LYS A 529 11.03 -16.67 -38.78
C LYS A 529 10.70 -17.33 -37.45
#